data_AF-A0A8C1D840-F1
#
_entry.id   AF-A0A8C1D840-F1
#
_cell.length_a   1.000
_cell.length_b   1.000
_cell.length_c   1.000
_cell.angle_alpha   90.00
_cell.angle_beta   90.00
_cell.angle_gamma   90.00
#
_symmetry.space_group_name_H-M   'P 1'
#
loop_
_entity.id
_entity.type
_entity.pdbx_description
1 polymer ?
#
loop_
_entity_poly.entity_id
_entity_poly.type
_entity_poly.pdbx_seq_one_letter_code
_entity_poly.pdbx_strand_id
1 'polypeptide(L)'
;GVVLLKKKKKSLTIAIFTFLCNFLFMSSALQAAKVSPLIEKVSDHKDFKKLLRTRTNVLVLYTKSASSGDAQLKLLSDVAQAVKGQGTIAWVNCGDSEGRKLCKKVKVDPSSKTNGVDVLHYKDGTFHTEYNRPATFKSIVAFLKDPSGPPLWEENPEAKDVVHIESEKDFRKLLKREERPILMMFYAPWCGVCKRMQPIFQQAATETKGKYVLAGMNVHPAEFDGLKQEFSVKGYPTFCYFEKGKFMHHYENYGATSKDIADWLKNPQPPQPKTPEVPWSESGSAVFHLTEESFDAFLEEHPSVLVMFYAPWCGHCKKMKPEFDEAAEILNKDPDSPGVLAAVDATIHKSIGERFKISGFPTVKYFEKGEEKYTLPQLRSKDKIIEWLQNPQAPPPPEKSWDEMPSNVSHLGAEDFREFLKKKKHALVMFYAPWCPHCKNAVPHFTTAAELFKEDRKIAYAAVDCTKGQNHELCKQEGVEGYPTFNYYNYGKFSEKYNGERGEAGFTGFMRNLRGRDQEKVGKRKEEL
;
A
#
# COMPACT_ATOMS: atom_id res chain seq x y z
N GLY A 1 49.87 -73.96 -38.37
CA GLY A 1 50.31 -72.59 -38.02
C GLY A 1 49.27 -71.48 -38.14
N VAL A 2 47.95 -71.74 -38.18
CA VAL A 2 46.93 -70.66 -38.34
C VAL A 2 45.91 -70.60 -37.17
N VAL A 3 46.04 -71.45 -36.15
CA VAL A 3 45.04 -71.52 -35.05
C VAL A 3 45.51 -70.83 -33.75
N LEU A 4 46.79 -70.50 -33.59
CA LEU A 4 47.31 -69.91 -32.34
C LEU A 4 47.28 -68.37 -32.26
N LEU A 5 47.05 -67.65 -33.36
CA LEU A 5 47.11 -66.18 -33.39
C LEU A 5 45.77 -65.47 -33.15
N LYS A 6 44.63 -66.19 -33.18
CA LYS A 6 43.31 -65.61 -32.91
C LYS A 6 42.88 -65.64 -31.43
N LYS A 7 43.54 -66.42 -30.57
CA LYS A 7 43.21 -66.49 -29.12
C LYS A 7 43.84 -65.37 -28.27
N LYS A 8 44.99 -64.81 -28.66
CA LYS A 8 45.61 -63.69 -27.91
C LYS A 8 44.98 -62.31 -28.16
N LYS A 9 44.36 -62.08 -29.32
CA LYS A 9 43.66 -60.81 -29.61
C LYS A 9 42.31 -60.68 -28.89
N LYS A 10 41.57 -61.77 -28.67
CA LYS A 10 40.30 -61.73 -27.92
C LYS A 10 40.47 -61.52 -26.41
N SER A 11 41.58 -61.98 -25.83
CA SER A 11 41.82 -61.80 -24.39
C SER A 11 42.21 -60.37 -23.99
N LEU A 12 42.87 -59.62 -24.90
CA LEU A 12 43.30 -58.25 -24.62
C LEU A 12 42.18 -57.22 -24.83
N THR A 13 41.29 -57.46 -25.80
CA THR A 13 40.13 -56.57 -26.04
C THR A 13 39.04 -56.74 -24.97
N ILE A 14 38.88 -57.94 -24.42
CA ILE A 14 37.91 -58.17 -23.33
C ILE A 14 38.42 -57.58 -22.02
N ALA A 15 39.71 -57.70 -21.69
CA ALA A 15 40.28 -57.10 -20.48
C ALA A 15 40.25 -55.56 -20.47
N ILE A 16 40.39 -54.91 -21.64
CA ILE A 16 40.29 -53.45 -21.76
C ILE A 16 38.82 -52.99 -21.65
N PHE A 17 37.86 -53.77 -22.18
CA PHE A 17 36.44 -53.45 -22.04
C PHE A 17 35.89 -53.68 -20.63
N THR A 18 36.35 -54.70 -19.88
CA THR A 18 35.96 -54.85 -18.46
C THR A 18 36.67 -53.85 -17.54
N PHE A 19 37.86 -53.35 -17.89
CA PHE A 19 38.50 -52.28 -17.12
C PHE A 19 37.86 -50.90 -17.39
N LEU A 20 37.43 -50.61 -18.62
CA LEU A 20 36.66 -49.40 -18.96
C LEU A 20 35.21 -49.45 -18.47
N CYS A 21 34.59 -50.63 -18.39
CA CYS A 21 33.22 -50.78 -17.87
C CYS A 21 33.20 -50.77 -16.33
N ASN A 22 34.25 -51.24 -15.65
CA ASN A 22 34.41 -51.08 -14.19
C ASN A 22 34.90 -49.68 -13.76
N PHE A 23 35.52 -48.90 -14.65
CA PHE A 23 35.76 -47.47 -14.42
C PHE A 23 34.52 -46.58 -14.66
N LEU A 24 33.51 -47.11 -15.36
CA LEU A 24 32.23 -46.44 -15.59
C LEU A 24 31.13 -46.85 -14.59
N PHE A 25 31.39 -47.78 -13.67
CA PHE A 25 30.43 -48.22 -12.64
C PHE A 25 30.90 -48.07 -11.18
N MET A 26 32.04 -47.41 -10.95
CA MET A 26 32.51 -46.97 -9.62
C MET A 26 32.68 -45.44 -9.58
N SER A 27 31.65 -44.74 -10.02
CA SER A 27 31.42 -43.34 -9.64
C SER A 27 29.92 -43.06 -9.64
N SER A 28 29.16 -43.88 -8.89
CA SER A 28 28.07 -43.33 -8.08
C SER A 28 28.69 -42.52 -6.92
N ALA A 29 29.52 -41.53 -7.26
CA ALA A 29 29.76 -40.43 -6.37
C ALA A 29 28.39 -39.80 -6.17
N LEU A 30 27.90 -39.83 -4.94
CA LEU A 30 26.73 -39.07 -4.52
C LEU A 30 26.84 -37.69 -5.16
N GLN A 31 25.98 -37.41 -6.13
CA GLN A 31 25.85 -36.07 -6.67
C GLN A 31 25.06 -35.29 -5.63
N ALA A 32 25.75 -34.91 -4.55
CA ALA A 32 25.26 -33.90 -3.64
C ALA A 32 24.94 -32.69 -4.51
N ALA A 33 23.67 -32.27 -4.53
CA ALA A 33 23.22 -31.13 -5.30
C ALA A 33 24.17 -29.96 -5.03
N LYS A 34 24.96 -29.58 -6.03
CA LYS A 34 25.86 -28.42 -5.91
C LYS A 34 24.96 -27.21 -5.76
N VAL A 35 24.91 -26.68 -4.54
CA VAL A 35 24.18 -25.45 -4.23
C VAL A 35 24.68 -24.36 -5.17
N SER A 36 23.73 -23.67 -5.80
CA SER A 36 24.00 -22.61 -6.76
C SER A 36 24.97 -21.58 -6.20
N PRO A 37 25.93 -21.06 -6.98
CA PRO A 37 26.85 -20.00 -6.52
C PRO A 37 26.12 -18.69 -6.18
N LEU A 38 24.83 -18.58 -6.54
CA LEU A 38 23.97 -17.44 -6.19
C LEU A 38 23.42 -17.54 -4.75
N ILE A 39 23.55 -18.68 -4.10
CA ILE A 39 23.11 -18.91 -2.73
C ILE A 39 24.33 -18.90 -1.81
N GLU A 40 24.34 -17.98 -0.85
CA GLU A 40 25.42 -17.85 0.14
C GLU A 40 25.32 -18.99 1.15
N LYS A 41 26.26 -19.94 1.10
CA LYS A 41 26.34 -21.01 2.11
C LYS A 41 26.98 -20.46 3.38
N VAL A 42 26.30 -20.62 4.52
CA VAL A 42 26.78 -20.14 5.82
C VAL A 42 26.80 -21.30 6.82
N SER A 43 27.97 -21.55 7.41
CA SER A 43 28.18 -22.63 8.37
C SER A 43 28.62 -22.16 9.76
N ASP A 44 29.11 -20.92 9.88
CA ASP A 44 29.56 -20.37 11.17
C ASP A 44 28.90 -19.04 11.52
N HIS A 45 28.97 -18.68 12.80
CA HIS A 45 28.28 -17.54 13.37
C HIS A 45 28.92 -16.19 13.03
N LYS A 46 30.22 -16.15 12.72
CA LYS A 46 30.92 -14.92 12.36
C LYS A 46 30.53 -14.51 10.94
N ASP A 47 30.48 -15.48 10.02
CA ASP A 47 30.06 -15.25 8.65
C ASP A 47 28.56 -14.93 8.55
N PHE A 48 27.73 -15.57 9.37
CA PHE A 48 26.32 -15.19 9.48
C PHE A 48 26.13 -13.74 9.94
N LYS A 49 26.84 -13.31 10.99
CA LYS A 49 26.81 -11.90 11.44
C LYS A 49 27.35 -10.95 10.37
N LYS A 50 28.40 -11.34 9.65
CA LYS A 50 28.97 -10.55 8.55
C LYS A 50 27.93 -10.37 7.45
N LEU A 51 27.27 -11.45 7.01
CA LEU A 51 26.22 -11.43 6.00
C LEU A 51 25.09 -10.47 6.40
N LEU A 52 24.56 -10.60 7.61
CA LEU A 52 23.49 -9.74 8.11
C LEU A 52 23.92 -8.27 8.26
N ARG A 53 25.21 -8.00 8.52
CA ARG A 53 25.73 -6.62 8.59
C ARG A 53 25.95 -6.00 7.21
N THR A 54 26.30 -6.80 6.19
CA THR A 54 26.63 -6.29 4.84
C THR A 54 25.47 -6.32 3.88
N ARG A 55 24.41 -7.09 4.18
CA ARG A 55 23.21 -7.22 3.34
C ARG A 55 21.99 -6.84 4.16
N THR A 56 21.20 -5.92 3.63
CA THR A 56 20.01 -5.35 4.29
C THR A 56 18.75 -6.17 4.08
N ASN A 57 18.74 -7.11 3.13
CA ASN A 57 17.57 -7.91 2.76
C ASN A 57 18.03 -9.35 2.49
N VAL A 58 17.83 -10.24 3.46
CA VAL A 58 18.39 -11.60 3.44
C VAL A 58 17.31 -12.64 3.74
N LEU A 59 17.07 -13.56 2.81
CA LEU A 59 16.24 -14.75 3.03
C LEU A 59 17.15 -15.95 3.32
N VAL A 60 16.95 -16.60 4.46
CA VAL A 60 17.79 -17.71 4.91
C VAL A 60 16.98 -18.99 4.96
N LEU A 61 17.41 -19.99 4.19
CA LEU A 61 16.91 -21.35 4.24
C LEU A 61 17.70 -22.15 5.28
N TYR A 62 17.04 -22.66 6.31
CA TYR A 62 17.60 -23.60 7.27
C TYR A 62 17.11 -25.01 6.97
N THR A 63 18.02 -25.97 6.84
CA THR A 63 17.66 -27.36 6.54
C THR A 63 18.15 -28.30 7.64
N LYS A 64 17.37 -29.35 7.94
CA LYS A 64 17.77 -30.41 8.88
C LYS A 64 18.97 -31.22 8.39
N SER A 65 19.08 -31.43 7.08
CA SER A 65 20.21 -32.10 6.44
C SER A 65 20.57 -31.41 5.12
N ALA A 66 21.66 -31.83 4.49
CA ALA A 66 22.05 -31.33 3.18
C ALA A 66 20.99 -31.61 2.10
N SER A 67 20.23 -32.70 2.23
CA SER A 67 19.23 -33.15 1.25
C SER A 67 17.79 -32.75 1.57
N SER A 68 17.49 -32.31 2.81
CA SER A 68 16.10 -32.04 3.21
C SER A 68 15.49 -30.79 2.56
N GLY A 69 16.29 -30.00 1.83
CA GLY A 69 15.85 -28.76 1.17
C GLY A 69 16.17 -28.68 -0.32
N ASP A 70 16.47 -29.80 -1.00
CA ASP A 70 16.91 -29.79 -2.41
C ASP A 70 15.91 -29.08 -3.35
N ALA A 71 14.61 -29.32 -3.16
CA ALA A 71 13.56 -28.67 -3.94
C ALA A 71 13.52 -27.15 -3.70
N GLN A 72 13.62 -26.73 -2.44
CA GLN A 72 13.66 -25.32 -2.05
C GLN A 72 14.94 -24.64 -2.56
N LEU A 73 16.09 -25.30 -2.46
CA LEU A 73 17.35 -24.78 -2.97
C LEU A 73 17.32 -24.54 -4.49
N LYS A 74 16.68 -25.45 -5.24
CA LYS A 74 16.48 -25.27 -6.68
C LYS A 74 15.62 -24.03 -6.97
N LEU A 75 14.46 -23.93 -6.32
CA LEU A 75 13.58 -22.77 -6.46
C LEU A 75 14.29 -21.46 -6.08
N LEU A 76 14.98 -21.47 -4.93
CA LEU A 76 15.70 -20.31 -4.41
C LEU A 76 16.87 -19.90 -5.31
N SER A 77 17.48 -20.81 -6.07
CA SER A 77 18.48 -20.45 -7.07
C SER A 77 17.89 -19.54 -8.15
N ASP A 78 16.71 -19.89 -8.66
CA ASP A 78 16.02 -19.08 -9.68
C ASP A 78 15.61 -17.73 -9.08
N VAL A 79 15.08 -17.73 -7.84
CA VAL A 79 14.73 -16.50 -7.12
C VAL A 79 15.97 -15.61 -6.94
N ALA A 80 17.10 -16.17 -6.51
CA ALA A 80 18.35 -15.42 -6.27
C ALA A 80 18.81 -14.69 -7.54
N GLN A 81 18.65 -15.33 -8.70
CA GLN A 81 18.93 -14.71 -10.00
C GLN A 81 17.97 -13.53 -10.28
N ALA A 82 16.69 -13.69 -9.99
CA ALA A 82 15.65 -12.68 -10.26
C ALA A 82 15.70 -11.46 -9.32
N VAL A 83 16.19 -11.63 -8.09
CA VAL A 83 16.32 -10.56 -7.09
C VAL A 83 17.75 -10.04 -6.95
N LYS A 84 18.63 -10.35 -7.92
CA LYS A 84 20.04 -9.95 -7.87
C LYS A 84 20.16 -8.43 -7.67
N GLY A 85 20.82 -8.04 -6.58
CA GLY A 85 20.99 -6.64 -6.19
C GLY A 85 19.85 -6.06 -5.34
N GLN A 86 18.74 -6.77 -5.19
CA GLN A 86 17.58 -6.37 -4.37
C GLN A 86 17.45 -7.20 -3.09
N GLY A 87 17.84 -8.48 -3.16
CA GLY A 87 17.84 -9.40 -2.02
C GLY A 87 19.02 -10.38 -2.09
N THR A 88 19.36 -10.97 -0.95
CA THR A 88 20.36 -12.04 -0.84
C THR A 88 19.68 -13.30 -0.33
N ILE A 89 20.03 -14.45 -0.90
CA ILE A 89 19.56 -15.74 -0.43
C ILE A 89 20.73 -16.49 0.17
N ALA A 90 20.53 -17.02 1.38
CA ALA A 90 21.53 -17.80 2.09
C ALA A 90 20.96 -19.15 2.52
N TRP A 91 21.86 -20.09 2.74
CA TRP A 91 21.51 -21.43 3.18
C TRP A 91 22.39 -21.88 4.34
N VAL A 92 21.74 -22.47 5.36
CA VAL A 92 22.36 -23.05 6.55
C VAL A 92 21.92 -24.50 6.70
N ASN A 93 22.88 -25.42 6.67
CA ASN A 93 22.65 -26.83 6.96
C ASN A 93 22.79 -27.11 8.46
N CYS A 94 21.68 -27.23 9.19
CA CYS A 94 21.71 -27.51 10.63
C CYS A 94 22.11 -28.97 10.98
N GLY A 95 22.26 -29.84 9.97
CA GLY A 95 22.62 -31.24 10.16
C GLY A 95 24.09 -31.48 10.48
N ASP A 96 24.98 -30.66 9.93
CA ASP A 96 26.43 -30.76 10.15
C ASP A 96 26.89 -30.12 11.47
N SER A 97 28.13 -30.39 11.88
CA SER A 97 28.63 -30.00 13.22
C SER A 97 28.67 -28.49 13.43
N GLU A 98 29.04 -27.72 12.41
CA GLU A 98 29.18 -26.26 12.49
C GLU A 98 27.83 -25.58 12.35
N GLY A 99 27.01 -25.98 11.37
CA GLY A 99 25.66 -25.48 11.19
C GLY A 99 24.78 -25.77 12.39
N ARG A 100 24.92 -26.93 13.06
CA ARG A 100 24.19 -27.22 14.30
C ARG A 100 24.52 -26.22 15.42
N LYS A 101 25.79 -25.80 15.55
CA LYS A 101 26.17 -24.76 16.53
C LYS A 101 25.56 -23.40 16.15
N LEU A 102 25.55 -23.07 14.86
CA LEU A 102 24.92 -21.86 14.35
C LEU A 102 23.41 -21.85 14.64
N CYS A 103 22.68 -22.89 14.24
CA CYS A 103 21.23 -23.00 14.43
C CYS A 103 20.83 -22.94 15.91
N LYS A 104 21.61 -23.58 16.80
CA LYS A 104 21.43 -23.42 18.27
C LYS A 104 21.59 -21.98 18.73
N LYS A 105 22.60 -21.25 18.25
CA LYS A 105 22.83 -19.83 18.61
C LYS A 105 21.73 -18.91 18.10
N VAL A 106 21.20 -19.16 16.90
CA VAL A 106 20.09 -18.37 16.34
C VAL A 106 18.71 -18.88 16.74
N LYS A 107 18.65 -19.94 17.57
CA LYS A 107 17.41 -20.57 18.08
C LYS A 107 16.48 -21.10 16.98
N VAL A 108 17.06 -21.70 15.94
CA VAL A 108 16.31 -22.31 14.83
C VAL A 108 16.45 -23.83 14.91
N ASP A 109 15.33 -24.54 14.81
CA ASP A 109 15.30 -26.01 14.73
C ASP A 109 14.43 -26.46 13.56
N PRO A 110 15.01 -26.65 12.36
CA PRO A 110 14.25 -27.11 11.19
C PRO A 110 13.71 -28.53 11.37
N SER A 111 14.20 -29.32 12.34
CA SER A 111 13.71 -30.67 12.63
C SER A 111 12.29 -30.67 13.20
N SER A 112 11.87 -29.55 13.80
CA SER A 112 10.53 -29.37 14.34
C SER A 112 9.47 -29.05 13.27
N LYS A 113 9.90 -28.69 12.06
CA LYS A 113 9.01 -28.34 10.94
C LYS A 113 8.69 -29.60 10.12
N THR A 114 7.46 -29.70 9.61
CA THR A 114 6.95 -30.90 8.91
C THR A 114 7.80 -31.35 7.71
N ASN A 115 8.48 -30.42 7.04
CA ASN A 115 9.34 -30.69 5.89
C ASN A 115 10.84 -30.68 6.21
N GLY A 116 11.24 -30.56 7.48
CA GLY A 116 12.66 -30.50 7.85
C GLY A 116 13.37 -29.22 7.37
N VAL A 117 12.60 -28.15 7.13
CA VAL A 117 13.04 -26.88 6.55
C VAL A 117 12.38 -25.73 7.28
N ASP A 118 13.15 -24.66 7.52
CA ASP A 118 12.67 -23.39 8.05
C ASP A 118 13.17 -22.24 7.16
N VAL A 119 12.33 -21.23 6.88
CA VAL A 119 12.69 -20.12 6.00
C VAL A 119 12.45 -18.82 6.74
N LEU A 120 13.55 -18.13 7.06
CA LEU A 120 13.51 -16.91 7.86
C LEU A 120 14.02 -15.73 7.04
N HIS A 121 13.41 -14.58 7.24
CA HIS A 121 13.81 -13.34 6.62
C HIS A 121 14.45 -12.39 7.65
N TYR A 122 15.56 -11.79 7.25
CA TYR A 122 16.30 -10.80 8.01
C TYR A 122 16.36 -9.50 7.23
N LYS A 123 16.10 -8.40 7.92
CA LYS A 123 16.13 -7.05 7.37
C LYS A 123 17.00 -6.15 8.24
N ASP A 124 17.88 -5.39 7.61
CA ASP A 124 18.77 -4.42 8.27
C ASP A 124 19.55 -5.01 9.46
N GLY A 125 20.05 -6.23 9.28
CA GLY A 125 20.85 -6.95 10.29
C GLY A 125 20.07 -7.60 11.43
N THR A 126 18.73 -7.54 11.40
CA THR A 126 17.86 -8.09 12.44
C THR A 126 16.86 -9.08 11.86
N PHE A 127 16.34 -9.97 12.71
CA PHE A 127 15.23 -10.84 12.32
C PHE A 127 14.02 -9.99 11.99
N HIS A 128 13.42 -10.22 10.83
CA HIS A 128 12.24 -9.50 10.37
C HIS A 128 10.99 -10.35 10.51
N THR A 129 10.93 -11.51 9.84
CA THR A 129 9.76 -12.40 9.90
C THR A 129 10.10 -13.82 9.47
N GLU A 130 9.26 -14.79 9.85
CA GLU A 130 9.22 -16.10 9.21
C GLU A 130 8.55 -15.98 7.83
N TYR A 131 9.08 -16.63 6.81
CA TYR A 131 8.42 -16.65 5.51
C TYR A 131 7.22 -17.60 5.56
N ASN A 132 6.02 -17.01 5.57
CA ASN A 132 4.74 -17.71 5.76
C ASN A 132 3.83 -17.67 4.52
N ARG A 133 4.39 -17.34 3.34
CA ARG A 133 3.65 -17.30 2.07
C ARG A 133 3.86 -18.59 1.26
N PRO A 134 3.08 -18.83 0.19
CA PRO A 134 3.27 -19.99 -0.67
C PRO A 134 4.69 -20.04 -1.23
N ALA A 135 5.41 -21.15 -1.06
CA ALA A 135 6.78 -21.33 -1.53
C ALA A 135 6.86 -21.47 -3.07
N THR A 136 6.55 -20.39 -3.77
CA THR A 136 6.55 -20.27 -5.24
C THR A 136 7.52 -19.18 -5.67
N PHE A 137 8.00 -19.25 -6.91
CA PHE A 137 8.94 -18.27 -7.44
C PHE A 137 8.39 -16.85 -7.35
N LYS A 138 7.14 -16.66 -7.78
CA LYS A 138 6.45 -15.37 -7.78
C LYS A 138 6.29 -14.79 -6.38
N SER A 139 5.84 -15.61 -5.43
CA SER A 139 5.63 -15.19 -4.04
C SER A 139 6.93 -14.74 -3.38
N ILE A 140 8.00 -15.54 -3.51
CA ILE A 140 9.28 -15.24 -2.89
C ILE A 140 9.92 -14.01 -3.55
N VAL A 141 9.86 -13.88 -4.88
CA VAL A 141 10.37 -12.69 -5.60
C VAL A 141 9.60 -11.43 -5.18
N ALA A 142 8.27 -11.49 -5.10
CA ALA A 142 7.45 -10.36 -4.66
C ALA A 142 7.78 -9.96 -3.22
N PHE A 143 7.87 -10.95 -2.32
CA PHE A 143 8.27 -10.73 -0.93
C PHE A 143 9.67 -10.12 -0.82
N LEU A 144 10.66 -10.59 -1.58
CA LEU A 144 12.01 -10.02 -1.50
C LEU A 144 12.12 -8.62 -2.12
N LYS A 145 11.24 -8.27 -3.06
CA LYS A 145 11.15 -6.90 -3.61
C LYS A 145 10.50 -5.93 -2.62
N ASP A 146 9.49 -6.38 -1.88
CA ASP A 146 8.81 -5.60 -0.85
C ASP A 146 8.48 -6.48 0.37
N PRO A 147 9.44 -6.68 1.30
CA PRO A 147 9.25 -7.59 2.44
C PRO A 147 8.15 -7.15 3.40
N SER A 148 7.83 -5.85 3.40
CA SER A 148 6.79 -5.25 4.22
C SER A 148 5.47 -5.08 3.44
N GLY A 149 5.46 -5.39 2.16
CA GLY A 149 4.28 -5.33 1.30
C GLY A 149 3.29 -6.46 1.60
N PRO A 150 2.00 -6.31 1.25
CA PRO A 150 1.01 -7.37 1.43
C PRO A 150 1.35 -8.61 0.57
N PRO A 151 0.76 -9.78 0.89
CA PRO A 151 0.70 -10.92 -0.02
C PRO A 151 0.14 -10.53 -1.39
N LEU A 152 0.47 -11.31 -2.41
CA LEU A 152 -0.14 -11.14 -3.73
C LEU A 152 -1.64 -11.47 -3.64
N TRP A 153 -2.44 -10.90 -4.54
CA TRP A 153 -3.90 -11.06 -4.43
C TRP A 153 -4.34 -12.52 -4.60
N GLU A 154 -3.68 -13.24 -5.49
CA GLU A 154 -3.83 -14.67 -5.72
C GLU A 154 -3.40 -15.55 -4.53
N GLU A 155 -2.67 -14.99 -3.57
CA GLU A 155 -2.29 -15.69 -2.33
C GLU A 155 -3.37 -15.58 -1.25
N ASN A 156 -4.37 -14.70 -1.43
CA ASN A 156 -5.47 -14.56 -0.48
C ASN A 156 -6.40 -15.79 -0.58
N PRO A 157 -6.61 -16.56 0.51
CA PRO A 157 -7.53 -17.69 0.53
C PRO A 157 -8.98 -17.32 0.17
N GLU A 158 -9.39 -16.08 0.46
CA GLU A 158 -10.73 -15.56 0.11
C GLU A 158 -10.87 -15.29 -1.39
N ALA A 159 -9.76 -15.15 -2.12
CA ALA A 159 -9.73 -14.92 -3.57
C ALA A 159 -9.75 -16.20 -4.40
N LYS A 160 -10.02 -17.37 -3.80
CA LYS A 160 -10.01 -18.69 -4.47
C LYS A 160 -10.97 -18.80 -5.65
N ASP A 161 -12.06 -18.02 -5.64
CA ASP A 161 -13.09 -18.04 -6.68
C ASP A 161 -12.83 -16.98 -7.78
N VAL A 162 -11.80 -16.14 -7.62
CA VAL A 162 -11.32 -15.23 -8.65
C VAL A 162 -10.30 -15.96 -9.52
N VAL A 163 -10.46 -15.87 -10.84
CA VAL A 163 -9.48 -16.40 -11.80
C VAL A 163 -8.33 -15.41 -11.95
N HIS A 164 -7.15 -15.74 -11.42
CA HIS A 164 -5.97 -14.90 -11.53
C HIS A 164 -5.21 -15.19 -12.83
N ILE A 165 -4.97 -14.15 -13.62
CA ILE A 165 -4.31 -14.23 -14.93
C ILE A 165 -2.95 -13.54 -14.86
N GLU A 166 -1.92 -14.26 -15.27
CA GLU A 166 -0.53 -13.80 -15.18
C GLU A 166 0.09 -13.40 -16.51
N SER A 167 -0.47 -13.92 -17.62
CA SER A 167 0.09 -13.71 -18.96
C SER A 167 -1.02 -13.39 -19.96
N GLU A 168 -0.66 -12.67 -21.02
CA GLU A 168 -1.57 -12.45 -22.14
C GLU A 168 -2.02 -13.77 -22.77
N LYS A 169 -1.15 -14.78 -22.83
CA LYS A 169 -1.50 -16.11 -23.36
C LYS A 169 -2.64 -16.76 -22.57
N ASP A 170 -2.58 -16.69 -21.23
CA ASP A 170 -3.62 -17.25 -20.37
C ASP A 170 -4.91 -16.44 -20.44
N PHE A 171 -4.80 -15.12 -20.55
CA PHE A 171 -5.94 -14.23 -20.82
C PHE A 171 -6.67 -14.65 -22.11
N ARG A 172 -5.94 -14.74 -23.24
CA ARG A 172 -6.52 -15.14 -24.53
C ARG A 172 -7.10 -16.55 -24.49
N LYS A 173 -6.46 -17.46 -23.76
CA LYS A 173 -6.94 -18.84 -23.57
C LYS A 173 -8.24 -18.88 -22.75
N LEU A 174 -8.36 -18.06 -21.71
CA LEU A 174 -9.58 -17.89 -20.94
C LEU A 174 -10.71 -17.43 -21.85
N LEU A 175 -10.51 -16.35 -22.60
CA LEU A 175 -11.51 -15.82 -23.53
C LEU A 175 -11.97 -16.86 -24.57
N LYS A 176 -11.05 -17.69 -25.06
CA LYS A 176 -11.37 -18.71 -26.09
C LYS A 176 -12.15 -19.91 -25.53
N ARG A 177 -11.89 -20.31 -24.29
CA ARG A 177 -12.39 -21.58 -23.72
C ARG A 177 -13.62 -21.42 -22.85
N GLU A 178 -13.77 -20.27 -22.22
CA GLU A 178 -14.85 -20.02 -21.29
C GLU A 178 -16.11 -19.60 -22.04
N GLU A 179 -17.19 -20.36 -21.85
CA GLU A 179 -18.48 -20.07 -22.47
C GLU A 179 -19.32 -19.12 -21.60
N ARG A 180 -19.07 -19.11 -20.29
CA ARG A 180 -19.75 -18.20 -19.36
C ARG A 180 -19.26 -16.76 -19.57
N PRO A 181 -20.09 -15.75 -19.27
CA PRO A 181 -19.63 -14.38 -19.35
C PRO A 181 -18.53 -14.09 -18.33
N ILE A 182 -17.54 -13.31 -18.74
CA ILE A 182 -16.37 -12.97 -17.93
C ILE A 182 -16.41 -11.48 -17.58
N LEU A 183 -16.20 -11.15 -16.31
CA LEU A 183 -15.84 -9.81 -15.89
C LEU A 183 -14.36 -9.79 -15.50
N MET A 184 -13.56 -9.09 -16.29
CA MET A 184 -12.12 -8.96 -16.10
C MET A 184 -11.80 -7.66 -15.38
N MET A 185 -11.08 -7.72 -14.26
CA MET A 185 -10.49 -6.57 -13.58
C MET A 185 -9.02 -6.42 -13.97
N PHE A 186 -8.72 -5.39 -14.76
CA PHE A 186 -7.36 -4.93 -15.00
C PHE A 186 -6.92 -4.00 -13.86
N TYR A 187 -5.87 -4.37 -13.14
CA TYR A 187 -5.41 -3.66 -11.95
C TYR A 187 -3.89 -3.42 -11.94
N ALA A 188 -3.46 -2.62 -10.95
CA ALA A 188 -2.06 -2.42 -10.60
C ALA A 188 -1.87 -2.65 -9.08
N PRO A 189 -0.77 -3.28 -8.62
CA PRO A 189 -0.57 -3.58 -7.20
C PRO A 189 -0.47 -2.35 -6.29
N TRP A 190 -0.06 -1.20 -6.82
CA TRP A 190 0.04 0.07 -6.08
C TRP A 190 -1.26 0.89 -6.06
N CYS A 191 -2.27 0.49 -6.83
CA CYS A 191 -3.52 1.23 -6.97
C CYS A 191 -4.41 1.07 -5.73
N GLY A 192 -4.61 2.16 -4.98
CA GLY A 192 -5.40 2.14 -3.74
C GLY A 192 -6.88 1.78 -3.94
N VAL A 193 -7.50 2.23 -5.04
CA VAL A 193 -8.89 1.86 -5.39
C VAL A 193 -8.99 0.37 -5.67
N CYS A 194 -8.01 -0.19 -6.39
CA CYS A 194 -7.93 -1.61 -6.71
C CYS A 194 -7.88 -2.46 -5.44
N LYS A 195 -7.02 -2.10 -4.48
CA LYS A 195 -6.92 -2.80 -3.19
C LYS A 195 -8.24 -2.81 -2.42
N ARG A 196 -8.98 -1.70 -2.42
CA ARG A 196 -10.32 -1.63 -1.79
C ARG A 196 -11.37 -2.45 -2.53
N MET A 197 -11.25 -2.54 -3.85
CA MET A 197 -12.18 -3.28 -4.69
C MET A 197 -11.93 -4.79 -4.69
N GLN A 198 -10.70 -5.24 -4.45
CA GLN A 198 -10.36 -6.66 -4.37
C GLN A 198 -11.30 -7.47 -3.45
N PRO A 199 -11.54 -7.13 -2.16
CA PRO A 199 -12.44 -7.93 -1.32
C PRO A 199 -13.88 -7.97 -1.85
N ILE A 200 -14.38 -6.84 -2.36
CA ILE A 200 -15.72 -6.73 -2.98
C ILE A 200 -15.82 -7.66 -4.20
N PHE A 201 -14.79 -7.65 -5.04
CA PHE A 201 -14.71 -8.46 -6.26
C PHE A 201 -14.61 -9.96 -5.95
N GLN A 202 -13.86 -10.34 -4.91
CA GLN A 202 -13.76 -11.75 -4.44
C GLN A 202 -15.10 -12.26 -3.93
N GLN A 203 -15.80 -11.45 -3.14
CA GLN A 203 -17.11 -11.79 -2.64
C GLN A 203 -18.11 -11.93 -3.81
N ALA A 204 -18.11 -11.00 -4.77
CA ALA A 204 -18.94 -11.11 -5.97
C ALA A 204 -18.61 -12.39 -6.78
N ALA A 205 -17.33 -12.76 -6.88
CA ALA A 205 -16.91 -13.98 -7.60
C ALA A 205 -17.47 -15.24 -6.92
N THR A 206 -17.54 -15.22 -5.59
CA THR A 206 -18.12 -16.29 -4.78
C THR A 206 -19.64 -16.35 -4.94
N GLU A 207 -20.33 -15.22 -4.84
CA GLU A 207 -21.80 -15.10 -4.96
C GLU A 207 -22.31 -15.48 -6.37
N THR A 208 -21.51 -15.21 -7.39
CA THR A 208 -21.86 -15.44 -8.80
C THR A 208 -21.28 -16.72 -9.39
N LYS A 209 -20.59 -17.50 -8.57
CA LYS A 209 -19.88 -18.72 -8.97
C LYS A 209 -20.79 -19.67 -9.74
N GLY A 210 -20.26 -20.19 -10.84
CA GLY A 210 -20.97 -21.12 -11.72
C GLY A 210 -21.77 -20.41 -12.83
N LYS A 211 -22.22 -19.17 -12.62
CA LYS A 211 -22.93 -18.38 -13.65
C LYS A 211 -22.01 -17.46 -14.44
N TYR A 212 -21.09 -16.81 -13.73
CA TYR A 212 -20.15 -15.85 -14.29
C TYR A 212 -18.72 -16.21 -13.88
N VAL A 213 -17.74 -15.69 -14.63
CA VAL A 213 -16.33 -15.79 -14.27
C VAL A 213 -15.80 -14.40 -13.95
N LEU A 214 -15.33 -14.22 -12.72
CA LEU A 214 -14.63 -13.00 -12.33
C LEU A 214 -13.13 -13.27 -12.36
N ALA A 215 -12.40 -12.47 -13.12
CA ALA A 215 -10.98 -12.65 -13.35
C ALA A 215 -10.20 -11.38 -13.06
N GLY A 216 -8.96 -11.54 -12.60
CA GLY A 216 -8.07 -10.44 -12.24
C GLY A 216 -6.74 -10.55 -12.99
N MET A 217 -6.27 -9.44 -13.56
CA MET A 217 -4.97 -9.39 -14.22
C MET A 217 -4.21 -8.10 -13.88
N ASN A 218 -2.98 -8.25 -13.39
CA ASN A 218 -2.07 -7.13 -13.20
C ASN A 218 -1.49 -6.70 -14.55
N VAL A 219 -1.92 -5.56 -15.08
CA VAL A 219 -1.45 -5.02 -16.37
C VAL A 219 -0.53 -3.79 -16.22
N HIS A 220 -0.06 -3.53 -14.99
CA HIS A 220 0.90 -2.45 -14.74
C HIS A 220 2.21 -2.61 -15.53
N PRO A 221 2.83 -3.80 -15.64
CA PRO A 221 4.04 -3.98 -16.43
C PRO A 221 3.90 -3.51 -17.89
N ALA A 222 4.98 -2.97 -18.47
CA ALA A 222 5.00 -2.42 -19.83
C ALA A 222 4.74 -3.48 -20.92
N GLU A 223 5.01 -4.76 -20.63
CA GLU A 223 4.71 -5.86 -21.55
C GLU A 223 3.22 -5.97 -21.91
N PHE A 224 2.33 -5.38 -21.09
CA PHE A 224 0.88 -5.36 -21.33
C PHE A 224 0.38 -4.06 -21.95
N ASP A 225 1.25 -3.18 -22.47
CA ASP A 225 0.85 -1.92 -23.13
C ASP A 225 -0.11 -2.17 -24.32
N GLY A 226 0.12 -3.23 -25.09
CA GLY A 226 -0.79 -3.63 -26.17
C GLY A 226 -2.20 -3.98 -25.67
N LEU A 227 -2.30 -4.77 -24.60
CA LEU A 227 -3.60 -5.08 -23.97
C LEU A 227 -4.28 -3.83 -23.41
N LYS A 228 -3.52 -2.94 -22.77
CA LYS A 228 -4.06 -1.68 -22.24
C LYS A 228 -4.63 -0.81 -23.36
N GLN A 229 -3.96 -0.73 -24.52
CA GLN A 229 -4.47 -0.01 -25.67
C GLN A 229 -5.70 -0.69 -26.27
N GLU A 230 -5.65 -2.00 -26.49
CA GLU A 230 -6.75 -2.79 -27.08
C GLU A 230 -8.04 -2.66 -26.28
N PHE A 231 -7.95 -2.75 -24.96
CA PHE A 231 -9.11 -2.65 -24.06
C PHE A 231 -9.23 -1.27 -23.42
N SER A 232 -8.65 -0.22 -24.02
CA SER A 232 -8.82 1.18 -23.57
C SER A 232 -8.63 1.41 -22.06
N VAL A 233 -7.65 0.74 -21.45
CA VAL A 233 -7.31 0.85 -20.01
C VAL A 233 -6.61 2.18 -19.76
N LYS A 234 -7.40 3.20 -19.38
CA LYS A 234 -6.91 4.57 -19.08
C LYS A 234 -6.58 4.79 -17.59
N GLY A 235 -6.96 3.85 -16.74
CA GLY A 235 -6.77 3.93 -15.29
C GLY A 235 -7.05 2.61 -14.61
N TYR A 236 -6.83 2.56 -13.28
CA TYR A 236 -7.01 1.35 -12.50
C TYR A 236 -7.99 1.57 -11.33
N PRO A 237 -8.88 0.59 -11.04
CA PRO A 237 -9.14 -0.59 -11.85
C PRO A 237 -9.94 -0.25 -13.12
N THR A 238 -9.74 -1.02 -14.18
CA THR A 238 -10.63 -1.02 -15.36
C THR A 238 -11.31 -2.38 -15.45
N PHE A 239 -12.63 -2.37 -15.60
CA PHE A 239 -13.43 -3.58 -15.75
C PHE A 239 -13.85 -3.77 -17.20
N CYS A 240 -13.62 -4.96 -17.75
CA CYS A 240 -14.00 -5.34 -19.10
C CYS A 240 -14.94 -6.55 -19.05
N TYR A 241 -16.11 -6.43 -19.64
CA TYR A 241 -17.08 -7.51 -19.73
C TYR A 241 -16.98 -8.22 -21.08
N PHE A 242 -16.98 -9.55 -21.04
CA PHE A 242 -16.86 -10.41 -22.21
C PHE A 242 -17.98 -11.44 -22.26
N GLU A 243 -18.53 -11.64 -23.46
CA GLU A 243 -19.45 -12.74 -23.74
C GLU A 243 -18.89 -13.58 -24.89
N LYS A 244 -18.84 -14.91 -24.72
CA LYS A 244 -18.32 -15.86 -25.72
C LYS A 244 -16.95 -15.43 -26.27
N GLY A 245 -16.08 -14.94 -25.38
CA GLY A 245 -14.72 -14.46 -25.70
C GLY A 245 -14.63 -13.12 -26.40
N LYS A 246 -15.75 -12.45 -26.70
CA LYS A 246 -15.78 -11.12 -27.33
C LYS A 246 -15.90 -10.05 -26.27
N PHE A 247 -15.11 -8.99 -26.40
CA PHE A 247 -15.28 -7.79 -25.58
C PHE A 247 -16.62 -7.13 -25.93
N MET A 248 -17.42 -6.87 -24.90
CA MET A 248 -18.74 -6.27 -25.06
C MET A 248 -18.68 -4.80 -24.69
N HIS A 249 -18.30 -4.50 -23.45
CA HIS A 249 -18.21 -3.14 -22.94
C HIS A 249 -17.48 -3.06 -21.60
N HIS A 250 -17.15 -1.84 -21.18
CA HIS A 250 -16.63 -1.56 -19.84
C HIS A 250 -17.73 -1.60 -18.78
N TYR A 251 -17.41 -2.10 -17.58
CA TYR A 251 -18.25 -1.89 -16.41
C TYR A 251 -17.79 -0.62 -15.68
N GLU A 252 -18.51 0.48 -15.94
CA GLU A 252 -18.26 1.81 -15.38
C GLU A 252 -19.27 2.15 -14.27
N ASN A 253 -18.97 3.17 -13.46
CA ASN A 253 -19.81 3.61 -12.33
C ASN A 253 -20.17 2.47 -11.36
N TYR A 254 -19.24 1.54 -11.17
CA TYR A 254 -19.43 0.39 -10.29
C TYR A 254 -19.74 0.83 -8.86
N GLY A 255 -20.67 0.12 -8.24
CA GLY A 255 -21.03 0.35 -6.84
C GLY A 255 -19.95 -0.08 -5.86
N ALA A 256 -20.24 0.09 -4.57
CA ALA A 256 -19.30 -0.18 -3.48
C ALA A 256 -19.48 -1.58 -2.85
N THR A 257 -20.34 -2.43 -3.41
CA THR A 257 -20.70 -3.74 -2.82
C THR A 257 -20.62 -4.88 -3.83
N SER A 258 -20.51 -6.12 -3.33
CA SER A 258 -20.50 -7.33 -4.16
C SER A 258 -21.81 -7.50 -4.92
N LYS A 259 -22.92 -7.12 -4.25
CA LYS A 259 -24.26 -7.11 -4.81
C LYS A 259 -24.36 -6.20 -6.04
N ASP A 260 -23.72 -5.04 -6.04
CA ASP A 260 -23.73 -4.14 -7.21
C ASP A 260 -23.13 -4.84 -8.44
N ILE A 261 -22.02 -5.56 -8.25
CA ILE A 261 -21.39 -6.36 -9.30
C ILE A 261 -22.32 -7.51 -9.74
N ALA A 262 -22.87 -8.25 -8.78
CA ALA A 262 -23.72 -9.41 -9.05
C ALA A 262 -25.04 -9.03 -9.75
N ASP A 263 -25.63 -7.89 -9.38
CA ASP A 263 -26.85 -7.37 -10.00
C ASP A 263 -26.57 -6.81 -11.39
N TRP A 264 -25.46 -6.09 -11.57
CA TRP A 264 -25.03 -5.62 -12.90
C TRP A 264 -24.79 -6.79 -13.86
N LEU A 265 -24.15 -7.88 -13.40
CA LEU A 265 -23.91 -9.07 -14.22
C LEU A 265 -25.17 -9.76 -14.73
N LYS A 266 -26.32 -9.60 -14.04
CA LYS A 266 -27.61 -10.15 -14.51
C LYS A 266 -28.16 -9.41 -15.72
N ASN A 267 -27.80 -8.13 -15.88
CA ASN A 267 -28.25 -7.30 -16.99
C ASN A 267 -27.13 -6.30 -17.36
N PRO A 268 -26.04 -6.77 -17.98
CA PRO A 268 -24.89 -5.95 -18.33
C PRO A 268 -25.29 -4.97 -19.44
N GLN A 269 -25.17 -3.69 -19.14
CA GLN A 269 -25.50 -2.61 -20.07
C GLN A 269 -24.21 -1.93 -20.54
N PRO A 270 -24.10 -1.56 -21.82
CA PRO A 270 -23.00 -0.72 -22.26
C PRO A 270 -22.94 0.54 -21.39
N PRO A 271 -21.74 1.10 -21.14
CA PRO A 271 -21.61 2.42 -20.55
C PRO A 271 -22.60 3.31 -21.26
N GLN A 272 -23.55 3.85 -20.49
CA GLN A 272 -24.43 4.87 -21.02
C GLN A 272 -23.50 5.90 -21.66
N PRO A 273 -23.73 6.28 -22.93
CA PRO A 273 -23.04 7.44 -23.47
C PRO A 273 -23.17 8.48 -22.37
N LYS A 274 -22.05 9.03 -21.90
CA LYS A 274 -22.14 10.25 -21.11
C LYS A 274 -22.89 11.17 -22.05
N THR A 275 -24.20 11.34 -21.85
CA THR A 275 -24.96 12.39 -22.50
C THR A 275 -24.04 13.58 -22.38
N PRO A 276 -23.64 14.24 -23.48
CA PRO A 276 -22.87 15.47 -23.36
C PRO A 276 -23.64 16.27 -22.32
N GLU A 277 -23.08 16.36 -21.10
CA GLU A 277 -23.75 17.11 -20.04
C GLU A 277 -23.80 18.48 -20.68
N VAL A 278 -25.02 18.96 -20.92
CA VAL A 278 -25.22 20.32 -21.40
C VAL A 278 -24.30 21.15 -20.51
N PRO A 279 -23.30 21.84 -21.10
CA PRO A 279 -22.35 22.62 -20.32
C PRO A 279 -23.12 23.39 -19.28
N TRP A 280 -22.62 23.47 -18.05
CA TRP A 280 -23.39 24.10 -16.98
C TRP A 280 -23.76 25.56 -17.35
N SER A 281 -22.93 26.19 -18.17
CA SER A 281 -23.18 27.49 -18.81
C SER A 281 -24.40 27.56 -19.72
N GLU A 282 -24.90 26.43 -20.19
CA GLU A 282 -26.04 26.29 -21.09
C GLU A 282 -27.28 25.68 -20.39
N SER A 283 -27.20 25.35 -19.09
CA SER A 283 -28.28 24.65 -18.38
C SER A 283 -29.38 25.57 -17.84
N GLY A 284 -29.40 26.85 -18.24
CA GLY A 284 -30.37 27.84 -17.76
C GLY A 284 -30.21 28.19 -16.27
N SER A 285 -29.03 27.97 -15.69
CA SER A 285 -28.72 28.35 -14.31
C SER A 285 -28.74 29.88 -14.13
N ALA A 286 -29.14 30.34 -12.94
CA ALA A 286 -29.00 31.74 -12.53
C ALA A 286 -27.53 32.15 -12.26
N VAL A 287 -26.59 31.20 -12.24
CA VAL A 287 -25.16 31.46 -12.05
C VAL A 287 -24.59 32.17 -13.27
N PHE A 288 -23.80 33.22 -13.05
CA PHE A 288 -23.09 33.89 -14.14
C PHE A 288 -21.87 33.06 -14.57
N HIS A 289 -21.86 32.60 -15.81
CA HIS A 289 -20.74 31.84 -16.36
C HIS A 289 -19.74 32.78 -17.04
N LEU A 290 -18.54 32.86 -16.46
CA LEU A 290 -17.50 33.78 -16.92
C LEU A 290 -16.49 33.07 -17.83
N THR A 291 -16.04 33.78 -18.84
CA THR A 291 -14.99 33.35 -19.79
C THR A 291 -13.74 34.21 -19.62
N GLU A 292 -12.67 33.88 -20.35
CA GLU A 292 -11.44 34.71 -20.37
C GLU A 292 -11.72 36.16 -20.79
N GLU A 293 -12.71 36.38 -21.65
CA GLU A 293 -13.08 37.70 -22.16
C GLU A 293 -13.99 38.48 -21.20
N SER A 294 -14.85 37.80 -20.44
CA SER A 294 -15.86 38.47 -19.59
C SER A 294 -15.44 38.61 -18.13
N PHE A 295 -14.44 37.86 -17.68
CA PHE A 295 -14.12 37.73 -16.26
C PHE A 295 -13.79 39.06 -15.57
N ASP A 296 -12.82 39.80 -16.12
CA ASP A 296 -12.36 41.05 -15.49
C ASP A 296 -13.44 42.14 -15.52
N ALA A 297 -14.11 42.32 -16.66
CA ALA A 297 -15.21 43.28 -16.79
C ALA A 297 -16.37 42.97 -15.82
N PHE A 298 -16.69 41.69 -15.62
CA PHE A 298 -17.72 41.28 -14.68
C PHE A 298 -17.35 41.60 -13.23
N LEU A 299 -16.08 41.41 -12.84
CA LEU A 299 -15.62 41.76 -11.49
C LEU A 299 -15.51 43.28 -11.25
N GLU A 300 -15.38 44.08 -12.31
CA GLU A 300 -15.45 45.54 -12.24
C GLU A 300 -16.90 46.04 -12.09
N GLU A 301 -17.85 45.41 -12.78
CA GLU A 301 -19.27 45.74 -12.72
C GLU A 301 -19.92 45.32 -11.38
N HIS A 302 -19.52 44.17 -10.85
CA HIS A 302 -20.09 43.62 -9.62
C HIS A 302 -19.13 43.76 -8.43
N PRO A 303 -19.45 44.56 -7.41
CA PRO A 303 -18.53 44.85 -6.31
C PRO A 303 -18.31 43.70 -5.32
N SER A 304 -19.16 42.67 -5.34
CA SER A 304 -19.14 41.53 -4.42
C SER A 304 -19.50 40.26 -5.21
N VAL A 305 -18.50 39.43 -5.51
CA VAL A 305 -18.65 38.25 -6.38
C VAL A 305 -18.01 37.03 -5.75
N LEU A 306 -18.76 35.93 -5.69
CA LEU A 306 -18.24 34.63 -5.28
C LEU A 306 -18.16 33.71 -6.50
N VAL A 307 -16.93 33.37 -6.89
CA VAL A 307 -16.62 32.62 -8.11
C VAL A 307 -16.27 31.16 -7.78
N MET A 308 -16.98 30.22 -8.40
CA MET A 308 -16.66 28.79 -8.37
C MET A 308 -15.81 28.40 -9.60
N PHE A 309 -14.56 28.01 -9.35
CA PHE A 309 -13.69 27.37 -10.34
C PHE A 309 -13.93 25.87 -10.34
N TYR A 310 -14.36 25.31 -11.47
CA TYR A 310 -14.79 23.92 -11.56
C TYR A 310 -14.22 23.18 -12.76
N ALA A 311 -14.42 21.85 -12.75
CA ALA A 311 -14.13 20.96 -13.87
C ALA A 311 -15.35 20.05 -14.12
N PRO A 312 -15.82 19.86 -15.37
CA PRO A 312 -17.02 19.07 -15.67
C PRO A 312 -16.93 17.61 -15.20
N TRP A 313 -15.74 17.02 -15.24
CA TRP A 313 -15.49 15.63 -14.84
C TRP A 313 -15.32 15.46 -13.33
N CYS A 314 -15.24 16.53 -12.55
CA CYS A 314 -15.00 16.45 -11.11
C CYS A 314 -16.29 16.09 -10.36
N GLY A 315 -16.29 14.92 -9.70
CA GLY A 315 -17.44 14.48 -8.89
C GLY A 315 -17.82 15.44 -7.75
N HIS A 316 -16.86 16.10 -7.12
CA HIS A 316 -17.14 17.11 -6.09
C HIS A 316 -17.81 18.37 -6.68
N CYS A 317 -17.44 18.77 -7.90
CA CYS A 317 -18.12 19.85 -8.62
C CYS A 317 -19.55 19.45 -8.93
N LYS A 318 -19.77 18.25 -9.47
CA LYS A 318 -21.12 17.73 -9.77
C LYS A 318 -22.03 17.73 -8.55
N LYS A 319 -21.49 17.38 -7.37
CA LYS A 319 -22.24 17.42 -6.11
C LYS A 319 -22.57 18.84 -5.65
N MET A 320 -21.68 19.81 -5.89
CA MET A 320 -21.83 21.18 -5.44
C MET A 320 -22.69 22.05 -6.37
N LYS A 321 -22.74 21.74 -7.67
CA LYS A 321 -23.51 22.52 -8.66
C LYS A 321 -24.96 22.79 -8.24
N PRO A 322 -25.77 21.79 -7.81
CA PRO A 322 -27.16 22.06 -7.41
C PRO A 322 -27.27 23.05 -6.24
N GLU A 323 -26.41 22.93 -5.24
CA GLU A 323 -26.36 23.84 -4.09
C GLU A 323 -25.99 25.28 -4.50
N PHE A 324 -25.09 25.40 -5.47
CA PHE A 324 -24.64 26.68 -6.01
C PHE A 324 -25.71 27.34 -6.90
N ASP A 325 -26.40 26.53 -7.72
CA ASP A 325 -27.52 26.97 -8.55
C ASP A 325 -28.68 27.49 -7.70
N GLU A 326 -29.09 26.76 -6.66
CA GLU A 326 -30.16 27.20 -5.75
C GLU A 326 -29.77 28.48 -4.98
N ALA A 327 -28.49 28.64 -4.62
CA ALA A 327 -28.03 29.87 -3.99
C ALA A 327 -28.05 31.06 -4.99
N ALA A 328 -27.67 30.83 -6.25
CA ALA A 328 -27.68 31.85 -7.28
C ALA A 328 -29.11 32.28 -7.66
N GLU A 329 -30.07 31.37 -7.63
CA GLU A 329 -31.49 31.67 -7.83
C GLU A 329 -32.01 32.71 -6.82
N ILE A 330 -31.45 32.73 -5.61
CA ILE A 330 -31.80 33.70 -4.57
C ILE A 330 -30.95 34.97 -4.75
N LEU A 331 -29.63 34.83 -4.87
CA LEU A 331 -28.68 35.95 -4.81
C LEU A 331 -28.56 36.74 -6.11
N ASN A 332 -28.61 36.09 -7.28
CA ASN A 332 -28.38 36.77 -8.56
C ASN A 332 -29.65 37.43 -9.11
N LYS A 333 -30.83 37.03 -8.61
CA LYS A 333 -32.12 37.58 -9.03
C LYS A 333 -32.64 38.69 -8.13
N ASP A 334 -32.09 38.83 -6.92
CA ASP A 334 -32.46 39.88 -5.98
C ASP A 334 -31.62 41.15 -6.26
N PRO A 335 -32.22 42.28 -6.67
CA PRO A 335 -31.50 43.54 -6.89
C PRO A 335 -30.84 44.10 -5.64
N ASP A 336 -31.36 43.75 -4.45
CA ASP A 336 -30.83 44.19 -3.16
C ASP A 336 -29.83 43.17 -2.57
N SER A 337 -29.44 42.17 -3.35
CA SER A 337 -28.51 41.13 -2.92
C SER A 337 -27.14 41.70 -2.54
N PRO A 338 -26.52 41.20 -1.45
CA PRO A 338 -25.19 41.64 -1.01
C PRO A 338 -24.05 41.18 -1.94
N GLY A 339 -24.32 40.33 -2.92
CA GLY A 339 -23.34 39.89 -3.91
C GLY A 339 -23.90 38.84 -4.87
N VAL A 340 -23.12 38.52 -5.90
CA VAL A 340 -23.52 37.58 -6.95
C VAL A 340 -22.64 36.35 -7.02
N LEU A 341 -23.20 35.26 -7.51
CA LEU A 341 -22.54 33.99 -7.75
C LEU A 341 -22.17 33.84 -9.22
N ALA A 342 -20.90 33.49 -9.45
CA ALA A 342 -20.37 33.23 -10.78
C ALA A 342 -19.59 31.91 -10.82
N ALA A 343 -19.34 31.38 -12.01
CA ALA A 343 -18.59 30.16 -12.22
C ALA A 343 -17.70 30.21 -13.46
N VAL A 344 -16.55 29.53 -13.37
CA VAL A 344 -15.58 29.40 -14.47
C VAL A 344 -15.21 27.93 -14.64
N ASP A 345 -15.34 27.43 -15.87
CA ASP A 345 -14.73 26.15 -16.24
C ASP A 345 -13.23 26.34 -16.45
N ALA A 346 -12.44 26.05 -15.42
CA ALA A 346 -10.99 26.21 -15.46
C ALA A 346 -10.29 25.11 -16.27
N THR A 347 -11.02 24.14 -16.83
CA THR A 347 -10.47 23.17 -17.80
C THR A 347 -10.47 23.72 -19.22
N ILE A 348 -11.37 24.67 -19.50
CA ILE A 348 -11.45 25.43 -20.75
C ILE A 348 -10.64 26.72 -20.61
N HIS A 349 -10.96 27.53 -19.60
CA HIS A 349 -10.34 28.83 -19.34
C HIS A 349 -9.11 28.71 -18.45
N LYS A 350 -8.07 28.07 -18.99
CA LYS A 350 -6.88 27.68 -18.24
C LYS A 350 -6.09 28.90 -17.74
N SER A 351 -6.09 30.00 -18.49
CA SER A 351 -5.33 31.21 -18.12
C SER A 351 -5.87 31.83 -16.82
N ILE A 352 -7.19 31.83 -16.63
CA ILE A 352 -7.84 32.24 -15.37
C ILE A 352 -7.44 31.29 -14.24
N GLY A 353 -7.50 29.97 -14.49
CA GLY A 353 -7.11 28.97 -13.49
C GLY A 353 -5.66 29.12 -13.01
N GLU A 354 -4.75 29.43 -13.93
CA GLU A 354 -3.34 29.72 -13.63
C GLU A 354 -3.18 31.03 -12.87
N ARG A 355 -3.83 32.11 -13.32
CA ARG A 355 -3.81 33.45 -12.68
C ARG A 355 -4.19 33.38 -11.21
N PHE A 356 -5.24 32.62 -10.88
CA PHE A 356 -5.75 32.49 -9.51
C PHE A 356 -5.25 31.23 -8.78
N LYS A 357 -4.23 30.55 -9.33
CA LYS A 357 -3.53 29.41 -8.70
C LYS A 357 -4.48 28.27 -8.30
N ILE A 358 -5.40 27.90 -9.18
CA ILE A 358 -6.36 26.82 -8.94
C ILE A 358 -5.65 25.47 -9.07
N SER A 359 -5.42 24.81 -7.92
CA SER A 359 -4.73 23.51 -7.82
C SER A 359 -5.68 22.32 -7.63
N GLY A 360 -6.98 22.57 -7.48
CA GLY A 360 -8.00 21.55 -7.27
C GLY A 360 -9.42 22.07 -7.46
N PHE A 361 -10.36 21.14 -7.60
CA PHE A 361 -11.76 21.44 -7.92
C PHE A 361 -12.75 20.80 -6.93
N PRO A 362 -13.85 21.48 -6.58
CA PRO A 362 -14.09 22.91 -6.83
C PRO A 362 -13.24 23.79 -5.91
N THR A 363 -12.86 24.96 -6.41
CA THR A 363 -12.28 26.04 -5.60
C THR A 363 -13.21 27.24 -5.66
N VAL A 364 -13.54 27.82 -4.51
CA VAL A 364 -14.39 29.01 -4.40
C VAL A 364 -13.53 30.18 -3.96
N LYS A 365 -13.61 31.30 -4.66
CA LYS A 365 -12.94 32.55 -4.25
C LYS A 365 -13.94 33.70 -4.22
N TYR A 366 -13.75 34.59 -3.27
CA TYR A 366 -14.51 35.82 -3.15
C TYR A 366 -13.68 37.01 -3.65
N PHE A 367 -14.33 37.83 -4.46
CA PHE A 367 -13.80 39.03 -5.06
C PHE A 367 -14.60 40.22 -4.54
N GLU A 368 -13.89 41.24 -4.08
CA GLU A 368 -14.46 42.50 -3.63
C GLU A 368 -13.84 43.64 -4.45
N LYS A 369 -14.68 44.37 -5.19
CA LYS A 369 -14.29 45.49 -6.06
C LYS A 369 -13.14 45.12 -7.00
N GLY A 370 -13.28 43.99 -7.71
CA GLY A 370 -12.27 43.50 -8.65
C GLY A 370 -11.11 42.71 -8.03
N GLU A 371 -10.91 42.74 -6.71
CA GLU A 371 -9.76 42.12 -6.05
C GLU A 371 -10.11 40.77 -5.39
N GLU A 372 -9.28 39.74 -5.58
CA GLU A 372 -9.38 38.50 -4.81
C GLU A 372 -9.11 38.79 -3.33
N LYS A 373 -10.10 38.56 -2.46
CA LYS A 373 -9.93 38.70 -1.01
C LYS A 373 -9.73 37.35 -0.31
N TYR A 374 -10.59 36.37 -0.59
CA TYR A 374 -10.64 35.12 0.18
C TYR A 374 -10.77 33.89 -0.71
N THR A 375 -10.12 32.80 -0.30
CA THR A 375 -10.40 31.45 -0.82
C THR A 375 -11.20 30.69 0.23
N LEU A 376 -12.36 30.15 -0.16
CA LEU A 376 -13.42 29.70 0.75
C LEU A 376 -13.75 28.21 0.55
N PRO A 377 -12.82 27.28 0.87
CA PRO A 377 -13.01 25.85 0.62
C PRO A 377 -14.20 25.23 1.37
N GLN A 378 -14.64 25.86 2.46
CA GLN A 378 -15.72 25.43 3.34
C GLN A 378 -17.13 25.70 2.80
N LEU A 379 -17.27 26.60 1.82
CA LEU A 379 -18.57 26.96 1.25
C LEU A 379 -18.97 25.94 0.19
N ARG A 380 -19.79 24.96 0.59
CA ARG A 380 -20.20 23.83 -0.27
C ARG A 380 -21.71 23.60 -0.32
N SER A 381 -22.49 24.30 0.51
CA SER A 381 -23.94 24.18 0.62
C SER A 381 -24.60 25.54 0.47
N LYS A 382 -25.82 25.55 -0.05
CA LYS A 382 -26.61 26.77 -0.31
C LYS A 382 -26.64 27.71 0.88
N ASP A 383 -27.08 27.23 2.04
CA ASP A 383 -27.31 28.09 3.22
C ASP A 383 -26.04 28.78 3.68
N LYS A 384 -24.90 28.09 3.63
CA LYS A 384 -23.59 28.64 4.01
C LYS A 384 -23.11 29.70 3.02
N ILE A 385 -23.40 29.52 1.73
CA ILE A 385 -23.04 30.49 0.70
C ILE A 385 -23.83 31.79 0.92
N ILE A 386 -25.14 31.67 1.14
CA ILE A 386 -26.02 32.81 1.38
C ILE A 386 -25.64 33.54 2.67
N GLU A 387 -25.52 32.81 3.78
CA GLU A 387 -25.14 33.37 5.09
C GLU A 387 -23.80 34.11 5.02
N TRP A 388 -22.81 33.53 4.34
CA TRP A 388 -21.48 34.14 4.23
C TRP A 388 -21.51 35.41 3.37
N LEU A 389 -22.26 35.43 2.26
CA LEU A 389 -22.37 36.62 1.41
C LEU A 389 -23.12 37.78 2.06
N GLN A 390 -24.03 37.50 3.00
CA GLN A 390 -24.70 38.55 3.78
C GLN A 390 -23.72 39.32 4.69
N ASN A 391 -22.64 38.67 5.12
CA ASN A 391 -21.63 39.29 5.98
C ASN A 391 -20.24 38.73 5.62
N PRO A 392 -19.63 39.20 4.50
CA PRO A 392 -18.34 38.73 4.06
C PRO A 392 -17.27 39.05 5.11
N GLN A 393 -16.78 38.01 5.77
CA GLN A 393 -15.71 38.12 6.74
C GLN A 393 -14.51 37.33 6.27
N ALA A 394 -13.33 37.80 6.67
CA ALA A 394 -12.12 37.02 6.52
C ALA A 394 -12.38 35.62 7.07
N PRO A 395 -12.03 34.56 6.31
CA PRO A 395 -12.12 33.22 6.85
C PRO A 395 -11.34 33.21 8.16
N PRO A 396 -11.83 32.48 9.18
CA PRO A 396 -11.06 32.35 10.40
C PRO A 396 -9.64 31.92 10.01
N PRO A 397 -8.60 32.48 10.65
CA PRO A 397 -7.24 32.04 10.43
C PRO A 397 -7.22 30.50 10.44
N PRO A 398 -6.45 29.86 9.55
CA PRO A 398 -6.34 28.41 9.57
C PRO A 398 -6.16 27.96 11.02
N GLU A 399 -6.98 27.01 11.49
CA GLU A 399 -6.81 26.46 12.83
C GLU A 399 -5.33 26.11 12.98
N LYS A 400 -4.68 26.67 14.01
CA LYS A 400 -3.28 26.36 14.28
C LYS A 400 -3.17 24.86 14.36
N SER A 401 -2.18 24.34 13.65
CA SER A 401 -1.90 22.92 13.69
C SER A 401 -1.55 22.52 15.13
N TRP A 402 -1.84 21.28 15.51
CA TRP A 402 -1.63 20.84 16.89
C TRP A 402 -0.16 20.98 17.31
N ASP A 403 0.79 20.85 16.37
CA ASP A 403 2.22 21.08 16.58
C ASP A 403 2.59 22.56 16.84
N GLU A 404 1.74 23.51 16.48
CA GLU A 404 1.91 24.93 16.80
C GLU A 404 1.26 25.33 18.12
N MET A 405 0.50 24.43 18.75
CA MET A 405 -0.13 24.67 20.03
C MET A 405 0.85 24.36 21.18
N PRO A 406 0.93 25.21 22.22
CA PRO A 406 1.76 24.91 23.39
C PRO A 406 1.33 23.60 24.04
N SER A 407 2.21 22.61 24.07
CA SER A 407 1.97 21.33 24.73
C SER A 407 3.27 20.66 25.17
N ASN A 408 3.16 19.69 26.08
CA ASN A 408 4.27 18.80 26.43
C ASN A 408 4.36 17.56 25.53
N VAL A 409 3.65 17.57 24.39
CA VAL A 409 3.76 16.54 23.37
C VAL A 409 4.91 16.91 22.44
N SER A 410 5.85 15.98 22.26
CA SER A 410 6.94 16.17 21.32
C SER A 410 6.48 15.83 19.90
N HIS A 411 6.35 16.84 19.05
CA HIS A 411 6.00 16.65 17.63
C HIS A 411 7.25 16.28 16.85
N LEU A 412 7.25 15.09 16.24
CA LEU A 412 8.40 14.48 15.59
C LEU A 412 8.18 14.34 14.08
N GLY A 413 9.26 14.44 13.32
CA GLY A 413 9.35 14.19 11.89
C GLY A 413 10.28 13.01 11.56
N ALA A 414 10.38 12.66 10.28
CA ALA A 414 11.26 11.57 9.81
C ALA A 414 12.72 11.71 10.27
N GLU A 415 13.20 12.95 10.38
CA GLU A 415 14.57 13.32 10.71
C GLU A 415 14.92 13.15 12.19
N ASP A 416 14.00 13.39 13.12
CA ASP A 416 14.29 13.42 14.56
C ASP A 416 13.64 12.26 15.34
N PHE A 417 12.68 11.57 14.73
CA PHE A 417 11.90 10.49 15.35
C PHE A 417 12.79 9.45 16.05
N ARG A 418 13.74 8.87 15.31
CA ARG A 418 14.59 7.79 15.83
C ARG A 418 15.53 8.27 16.94
N GLU A 419 16.11 9.46 16.78
CA GLU A 419 17.07 9.99 17.74
C GLU A 419 16.41 10.43 19.04
N PHE A 420 15.22 11.01 18.95
CA PHE A 420 14.41 11.39 20.10
C PHE A 420 14.04 10.15 20.94
N LEU A 421 13.49 9.12 20.31
CA LEU A 421 13.00 7.93 21.02
C LEU A 421 14.12 7.13 21.70
N LYS A 422 15.34 7.13 21.16
CA LYS A 422 16.52 6.50 21.81
C LYS A 422 16.83 7.10 23.19
N LYS A 423 16.50 8.37 23.42
CA LYS A 423 16.76 9.09 24.68
C LYS A 423 15.68 8.82 25.73
N LYS A 424 14.56 8.22 25.34
CA LYS A 424 13.38 8.02 26.19
C LYS A 424 13.23 6.55 26.55
N LYS A 425 13.19 6.26 27.85
CA LYS A 425 12.95 4.90 28.35
C LYS A 425 11.54 4.43 27.97
N HIS A 426 10.56 5.31 28.11
CA HIS A 426 9.20 5.06 27.67
C HIS A 426 8.73 6.21 26.80
N ALA A 427 8.31 5.89 25.57
CA ALA A 427 7.68 6.87 24.70
C ALA A 427 6.38 6.28 24.13
N LEU A 428 5.27 6.97 24.36
CA LEU A 428 4.01 6.66 23.68
C LEU A 428 3.86 7.65 22.52
N VAL A 429 3.78 7.12 21.30
CA VAL A 429 3.73 7.91 20.07
C VAL A 429 2.35 7.81 19.45
N MET A 430 1.72 8.95 19.18
CA MET A 430 0.48 9.07 18.42
C MET A 430 0.77 9.39 16.94
N PHE A 431 0.42 8.48 16.04
CA PHE A 431 0.41 8.69 14.60
C PHE A 431 -0.97 9.15 14.16
N TYR A 432 -1.07 10.33 13.55
CA TYR A 432 -2.35 10.99 13.32
C TYR A 432 -2.41 11.71 11.97
N ALA A 433 -3.63 12.13 11.61
CA ALA A 433 -3.88 13.07 10.51
C ALA A 433 -4.74 14.22 11.04
N PRO A 434 -4.46 15.49 10.70
CA PRO A 434 -5.17 16.65 11.24
C PRO A 434 -6.69 16.65 10.94
N TRP A 435 -7.09 16.07 9.81
CA TRP A 435 -8.48 15.96 9.39
C TRP A 435 -9.24 14.78 10.02
N CYS A 436 -8.57 13.89 10.76
CA CYS A 436 -9.19 12.69 11.29
C CYS A 436 -10.02 13.00 12.56
N PRO A 437 -11.34 12.75 12.57
CA PRO A 437 -12.19 13.04 13.74
C PRO A 437 -11.75 12.28 15.01
N HIS A 438 -11.36 11.00 14.86
CA HIS A 438 -10.87 10.21 15.99
C HIS A 438 -9.55 10.74 16.55
N CYS A 439 -8.70 11.36 15.73
CA CYS A 439 -7.49 12.03 16.19
C CYS A 439 -7.86 13.28 16.98
N LYS A 440 -8.71 14.14 16.42
CA LYS A 440 -9.17 15.37 17.08
C LYS A 440 -9.74 15.09 18.48
N ASN A 441 -10.52 14.01 18.63
CA ASN A 441 -11.07 13.61 19.92
C ASN A 441 -9.99 13.13 20.92
N ALA A 442 -8.92 12.48 20.46
CA ALA A 442 -7.87 11.96 21.33
C ALA A 442 -6.82 13.02 21.75
N VAL A 443 -6.60 14.03 20.90
CA VAL A 443 -5.64 15.13 21.13
C VAL A 443 -5.72 15.77 22.52
N PRO A 444 -6.88 16.23 23.03
CA PRO A 444 -6.93 16.87 24.34
C PRO A 444 -6.50 15.91 25.46
N HIS A 445 -6.97 14.67 25.44
CA HIS A 445 -6.63 13.66 26.43
C HIS A 445 -5.15 13.26 26.39
N PHE A 446 -4.58 13.12 25.19
CA PHE A 446 -3.17 12.79 25.01
C PHE A 446 -2.26 13.94 25.46
N THR A 447 -2.68 15.18 25.20
CA THR A 447 -1.98 16.40 25.65
C THR A 447 -1.98 16.51 27.17
N THR A 448 -3.13 16.30 27.83
CA THR A 448 -3.21 16.28 29.30
C THR A 448 -2.35 15.17 29.90
N ALA A 449 -2.35 13.98 29.28
CA ALA A 449 -1.47 12.90 29.72
C ALA A 449 0.01 13.27 29.61
N ALA A 450 0.42 13.96 28.54
CA ALA A 450 1.80 14.44 28.37
C ALA A 450 2.22 15.42 29.49
N GLU A 451 1.35 16.36 29.84
CA GLU A 451 1.57 17.35 30.91
C GLU A 451 1.89 16.68 32.24
N LEU A 452 1.18 15.60 32.59
CA LEU A 452 1.35 14.88 33.86
C LEU A 452 2.73 14.21 34.01
N PHE A 453 3.43 13.95 32.91
CA PHE A 453 4.76 13.32 32.92
C PHE A 453 5.90 14.24 32.48
N LYS A 454 5.65 15.55 32.34
CA LYS A 454 6.64 16.52 31.82
C LYS A 454 7.97 16.54 32.59
N GLU A 455 7.93 16.31 33.90
CA GLU A 455 9.11 16.32 34.76
C GLU A 455 9.92 15.01 34.69
N ASP A 456 9.33 13.92 34.19
CA ASP A 456 10.02 12.65 34.05
C ASP A 456 10.77 12.60 32.71
N ARG A 457 12.06 12.95 32.76
CA ARG A 457 12.94 12.97 31.58
C ARG A 457 13.02 11.63 30.83
N LYS A 458 12.72 10.50 31.49
CA LYS A 458 12.74 9.16 30.89
C LYS A 458 11.44 8.82 30.14
N ILE A 459 10.38 9.58 30.36
CA ILE A 459 9.06 9.40 29.74
C ILE A 459 8.86 10.47 28.65
N ALA A 460 8.13 10.11 27.61
CA ALA A 460 7.67 11.05 26.60
C ALA A 460 6.31 10.65 26.03
N TYR A 461 5.52 11.66 25.70
CA TYR A 461 4.40 11.56 24.78
C TYR A 461 4.83 12.29 23.52
N ALA A 462 4.73 11.62 22.39
CA ALA A 462 5.13 12.18 21.10
C ALA A 462 4.03 12.01 20.06
N ALA A 463 4.05 12.85 19.03
CA ALA A 463 3.09 12.80 17.95
C ALA A 463 3.77 12.95 16.60
N VAL A 464 3.26 12.25 15.59
CA VAL A 464 3.72 12.33 14.20
C VAL A 464 2.51 12.59 13.31
N ASP A 465 2.51 13.74 12.63
CA ASP A 465 1.54 14.04 11.58
C ASP A 465 1.94 13.28 10.31
N CYS A 466 1.17 12.24 9.97
CA CYS A 466 1.42 11.37 8.82
C CYS A 466 1.08 12.01 7.46
N THR A 467 0.51 13.22 7.47
CA THR A 467 0.16 13.98 6.27
C THR A 467 1.20 15.03 5.90
N LYS A 468 2.20 15.27 6.77
CA LYS A 468 3.19 16.33 6.63
C LYS A 468 4.50 15.82 6.01
N GLY A 469 4.92 16.40 4.89
CA GLY A 469 6.24 16.17 4.29
C GLY A 469 6.60 14.70 4.09
N GLN A 470 7.77 14.29 4.61
CA GLN A 470 8.28 12.91 4.50
C GLN A 470 7.66 11.95 5.54
N ASN A 471 6.80 12.43 6.45
CA ASN A 471 6.24 11.60 7.51
C ASN A 471 5.30 10.52 6.99
N HIS A 472 4.75 10.66 5.77
CA HIS A 472 3.95 9.62 5.15
C HIS A 472 4.70 8.28 5.08
N GLU A 473 5.98 8.33 4.69
CA GLU A 473 6.82 7.14 4.59
C GLU A 473 7.23 6.64 5.99
N LEU A 474 7.50 7.54 6.94
CA LEU A 474 7.71 7.16 8.34
C LEU A 474 6.51 6.40 8.91
N CYS A 475 5.30 6.91 8.76
CA CYS A 475 4.09 6.26 9.28
C CYS A 475 3.85 4.89 8.63
N LYS A 476 4.13 4.77 7.34
CA LYS A 476 4.08 3.48 6.64
C LYS A 476 5.11 2.49 7.21
N GLN A 477 6.34 2.95 7.45
CA GLN A 477 7.40 2.12 8.06
C GLN A 477 7.06 1.69 9.49
N GLU A 478 6.36 2.54 10.25
CA GLU A 478 5.89 2.24 11.61
C GLU A 478 4.59 1.41 11.65
N GLY A 479 4.11 0.93 10.49
CA GLY A 479 2.96 0.02 10.40
C GLY A 479 1.63 0.68 10.77
N VAL A 480 1.49 1.97 10.43
CA VAL A 480 0.26 2.75 10.63
C VAL A 480 -0.71 2.48 9.49
N GLU A 481 -1.79 1.75 9.78
CA GLU A 481 -2.84 1.38 8.81
C GLU A 481 -4.08 2.27 8.90
N GLY A 482 -4.22 3.03 9.98
CA GLY A 482 -5.34 3.93 10.24
C GLY A 482 -5.03 4.91 11.38
N TYR A 483 -5.86 5.95 11.49
CA TYR A 483 -5.63 7.05 12.42
C TYR A 483 -6.74 7.14 13.49
N PRO A 484 -6.39 7.47 14.76
CA PRO A 484 -5.04 7.48 15.30
C PRO A 484 -4.52 6.06 15.56
N THR A 485 -3.22 5.86 15.39
CA THR A 485 -2.50 4.67 15.88
C THR A 485 -1.57 5.11 17.01
N PHE A 486 -1.52 4.35 18.10
CA PHE A 486 -0.65 4.61 19.23
C PHE A 486 0.36 3.47 19.37
N ASN A 487 1.65 3.79 19.30
CA ASN A 487 2.72 2.81 19.46
C ASN A 487 3.57 3.18 20.68
N TYR A 488 3.87 2.18 21.51
CA TYR A 488 4.78 2.31 22.64
C TYR A 488 6.19 1.86 22.26
N TYR A 489 7.18 2.69 22.58
CA TYR A 489 8.60 2.45 22.36
C TYR A 489 9.38 2.46 23.67
N ASN A 490 10.37 1.57 23.75
CA ASN A 490 11.35 1.52 24.83
C ASN A 490 12.76 1.75 24.28
N TYR A 491 13.37 2.89 24.62
CA TYR A 491 14.69 3.30 24.09
C TYR A 491 14.79 3.17 22.56
N GLY A 492 13.78 3.69 21.85
CA GLY A 492 13.71 3.67 20.39
C GLY A 492 13.29 2.33 19.78
N LYS A 493 13.16 1.26 20.56
CA LYS A 493 12.65 -0.03 20.06
C LYS A 493 11.14 -0.05 20.21
N PHE A 494 10.43 -0.35 19.12
CA PHE A 494 9.00 -0.65 19.16
C PHE A 494 8.76 -1.81 20.14
N SER A 495 7.78 -1.64 21.03
CA SER A 495 7.43 -2.63 22.05
C SER A 495 6.06 -3.23 21.75
N GLU A 496 5.01 -2.40 21.73
CA GLU A 496 3.64 -2.85 21.45
C GLU A 496 2.76 -1.71 20.94
N LYS A 497 1.68 -2.06 20.25
CA LYS A 497 0.59 -1.11 19.94
C LYS A 497 -0.25 -0.88 21.19
N TYR A 498 -0.54 0.37 21.51
CA TYR A 498 -1.46 0.72 22.58
C TYR A 498 -2.90 0.61 22.09
N ASN A 499 -3.62 -0.38 22.62
CA ASN A 499 -5.03 -0.64 22.31
C ASN A 499 -5.98 -0.31 23.48
N GLY A 500 -5.49 0.41 24.49
CA GLY A 500 -6.29 0.81 25.64
C GLY A 500 -7.25 1.97 25.35
N GLU A 501 -7.95 2.42 26.39
CA GLU A 501 -8.89 3.54 26.31
C GLU A 501 -8.21 4.85 25.89
N ARG A 502 -8.74 5.51 24.87
CA ARG A 502 -8.15 6.74 24.29
C ARG A 502 -8.55 8.02 25.05
N GLY A 503 -8.83 7.87 26.34
CA GLY A 503 -9.08 8.96 27.29
C GLY A 503 -7.88 9.21 28.20
N GLU A 504 -7.94 10.29 28.98
CA GLU A 504 -6.84 10.70 29.85
C GLU A 504 -6.44 9.58 30.84
N ALA A 505 -7.42 8.94 31.47
CA ALA A 505 -7.19 7.84 32.41
C ALA A 505 -6.48 6.64 31.75
N GLY A 506 -6.84 6.32 30.51
CA GLY A 506 -6.24 5.20 29.76
C GLY A 506 -4.77 5.45 29.44
N PHE A 507 -4.44 6.64 28.91
CA PHE A 507 -3.06 7.01 28.59
C PHE A 507 -2.18 7.10 29.84
N THR A 508 -2.67 7.81 30.86
CA THR A 508 -1.92 7.99 32.12
C THR A 508 -1.74 6.68 32.88
N GLY A 509 -2.79 5.84 32.94
CA GLY A 509 -2.75 4.53 33.57
C GLY A 509 -1.72 3.60 32.93
N PHE A 510 -1.66 3.57 31.59
CA PHE A 510 -0.66 2.80 30.86
C PHE A 510 0.77 3.20 31.23
N MET A 511 1.05 4.51 31.24
CA MET A 511 2.38 5.01 31.55
C MET A 511 2.77 4.82 33.02
N ARG A 512 1.81 4.95 33.95
CA ARG A 512 2.01 4.62 35.39
C ARG A 512 2.36 3.14 35.57
N ASN A 513 1.66 2.24 34.89
CA ASN A 513 1.92 0.80 34.96
C ASN A 513 3.32 0.43 34.45
N LEU A 514 3.79 1.08 33.37
CA LEU A 514 5.17 0.91 32.90
C LEU A 514 6.19 1.34 33.95
N ARG A 515 5.97 2.52 34.58
CA ARG A 515 6.84 3.05 35.63
C ARG A 515 6.84 2.19 36.90
N GLY A 516 5.70 1.60 37.28
CA GLY A 516 5.63 0.68 38.42
C GLY A 516 6.49 -0.57 38.20
N ARG A 517 6.38 -1.20 37.02
CA ARG A 517 7.20 -2.37 36.64
C ARG A 517 8.70 -2.08 36.64
N ASP A 518 9.09 -0.85 36.31
CA ASP A 518 10.47 -0.40 36.38
C ASP A 518 11.00 -0.33 37.81
N GLN A 519 10.20 0.18 38.75
CA GLN A 519 10.58 0.30 40.15
C GLN A 519 10.72 -1.07 40.82
N GLU A 520 9.81 -2.00 40.54
CA GLU A 520 9.89 -3.39 41.02
C GLU A 520 11.17 -4.09 40.54
N LYS A 521 11.53 -3.95 39.26
CA LYS A 521 12.76 -4.54 38.71
C LYS A 521 14.03 -3.98 39.34
N VAL A 522 14.02 -2.69 39.71
CA VAL A 522 15.14 -2.06 40.40
C VAL A 522 15.22 -2.52 41.86
N GLY A 523 14.07 -2.69 42.53
CA GLY A 523 13.98 -3.26 43.87
C GLY A 523 14.56 -4.67 43.94
N LYS A 524 14.10 -5.58 43.07
CA LYS A 524 14.60 -6.98 43.02
C LYS A 524 16.10 -7.06 42.74
N ARG A 525 16.62 -6.24 41.82
CA ARG A 525 18.07 -6.18 41.56
C ARG A 525 18.90 -5.68 42.74
N LYS A 526 18.33 -4.84 43.61
CA LYS A 526 18.99 -4.39 44.85
C LYS A 526 18.93 -5.43 45.95
N GLU A 527 17.95 -6.34 45.93
CA GLU A 527 17.87 -7.47 46.86
C GLU A 527 18.76 -8.65 46.43
N GLU A 528 19.00 -8.78 45.12
CA GLU A 528 19.89 -9.81 44.53
C GLU A 528 21.39 -9.46 44.56
N LEU A 529 21.73 -8.17 44.74
CA LEU A 529 23.10 -7.64 44.88
C LEU A 529 23.46 -7.47 46.36
#